data_AF-A0A117NI92-F1
#
_entry.id   AF-A0A117NI92-F1
#
_cell.length_a   1.000
_cell.length_b   1.000
_cell.length_c   1.000
_cell.angle_alpha   90.00
_cell.angle_beta   90.00
_cell.angle_gamma   90.00
#
_symmetry.space_group_name_H-M   'P 1'
#
loop_
_entity.id
_entity.type
_entity.pdbx_description
1 polymer ?
#
loop_
_entity_poly.entity_id
_entity_poly.type
_entity_poly.pdbx_seq_one_letter_code
_entity_poly.pdbx_strand_id
1 'polypeptide(L)' 'MKKLFNLKMSEGTPVAQHLNEFNTITNQLSSVEIYFDDEIRALIVLASLPNSWEKVEPALRYRFLPPPKL' A
#
# COMPACT_ATOMS: atom_id res chain seq x y z
N MET A 1 2.03 -4.07 -14.38
CA MET A 1 3.15 -3.78 -13.44
C MET A 1 3.53 -2.31 -13.33
N LYS A 2 3.89 -1.58 -14.41
CA LYS A 2 4.33 -0.16 -14.31
C LYS A 2 3.39 0.77 -13.54
N LYS A 3 2.06 0.61 -13.70
CA LYS A 3 1.06 1.40 -12.97
C LYS A 3 1.08 1.17 -11.45
N LEU A 4 1.33 -0.07 -11.01
CA LEU A 4 1.35 -0.42 -9.58
C LEU A 4 2.54 0.25 -8.87
N PHE A 5 3.73 0.22 -9.47
CA PHE A 5 4.93 0.84 -8.89
C PHE A 5 4.90 2.38 -8.87
N ASN A 6 4.13 2.98 -9.78
CA ASN A 6 3.93 4.42 -9.83
C ASN A 6 2.69 4.89 -9.06
N LEU A 7 1.98 3.96 -8.38
CA LEU A 7 0.81 4.30 -7.60
C LEU A 7 1.25 5.14 -6.39
N LYS A 8 0.80 6.40 -6.35
CA LYS A 8 1.08 7.35 -5.28
C LYS A 8 -0.17 8.14 -4.96
N MET A 9 -0.52 8.18 -3.69
CA MET A 9 -1.64 8.94 -3.17
C MET A 9 -1.24 10.41 -3.08
N SER A 10 -2.06 11.29 -3.64
CA SER A 10 -1.87 12.74 -3.49
C SER A 10 -2.46 13.23 -2.18
N GLU A 11 -1.84 14.26 -1.58
CA GLU A 11 -2.35 14.92 -0.38
C GLU A 11 -3.82 15.34 -0.55
N GLY A 12 -4.65 15.08 0.46
CA GLY A 12 -6.08 15.40 0.45
C GLY A 12 -6.97 14.43 -0.35
N THR A 13 -6.40 13.44 -1.04
CA THR A 13 -7.20 12.36 -1.68
C THR A 13 -7.88 11.52 -0.59
N PRO A 14 -9.15 11.09 -0.75
CA PRO A 14 -9.74 10.13 0.15
C PRO A 14 -9.03 8.77 0.06
N VAL A 15 -8.66 8.17 1.20
CA VAL A 15 -8.02 6.84 1.24
C VAL A 15 -8.84 5.78 0.49
N ALA A 16 -10.17 5.83 0.59
CA ALA A 16 -11.06 4.91 -0.13
C ALA A 16 -10.91 5.01 -1.66
N GLN A 17 -10.72 6.22 -2.20
CA GLN A 17 -10.51 6.41 -3.64
C GLN A 17 -9.18 5.79 -4.07
N HIS A 18 -8.12 6.01 -3.28
CA HIS A 18 -6.81 5.41 -3.53
C HIS A 18 -6.85 3.87 -3.49
N LEU A 19 -7.56 3.29 -2.51
CA LEU A 19 -7.76 1.85 -2.41
C LEU A 19 -8.55 1.28 -3.60
N ASN A 20 -9.52 2.02 -4.13
CA ASN A 20 -10.25 1.59 -5.33
C ASN A 20 -9.35 1.52 -6.57
N GLU A 21 -8.45 2.49 -6.73
CA GLU A 21 -7.46 2.47 -7.82
C GLU A 21 -6.48 1.30 -7.66
N PHE A 22 -5.96 1.09 -6.45
CA PHE A 22 -5.14 -0.08 -6.12
C PHE A 22 -5.84 -1.41 -6.43
N ASN A 23 -7.11 -1.56 -6.02
CA ASN A 23 -7.90 -2.76 -6.26
C ASN A 23 -8.15 -2.97 -7.76
N THR A 24 -8.39 -1.90 -8.51
CA THR A 24 -8.54 -1.98 -9.96
C THR A 24 -7.26 -2.49 -10.63
N ILE A 25 -6.10 -1.99 -10.22
CA ILE A 25 -4.80 -2.43 -10.75
C ILE A 25 -4.52 -3.90 -10.38
N THR A 26 -4.76 -4.30 -9.14
CA THR A 26 -4.50 -5.68 -8.69
C THR A 26 -5.46 -6.68 -9.33
N ASN A 27 -6.74 -6.32 -9.55
CA ASN A 27 -7.69 -7.14 -10.29
C ASN A 27 -7.29 -7.32 -11.78
N GLN A 28 -6.70 -6.29 -12.41
CA GLN A 28 -6.14 -6.41 -13.76
C GLN A 28 -4.89 -7.30 -13.80
N LEU A 29 -4.15 -7.41 -12.69
CA LEU A 29 -2.99 -8.29 -12.59
C LEU A 29 -3.40 -9.74 -12.31
N SER A 30 -4.47 -9.96 -11.54
CA SER A 30 -5.01 -11.31 -11.35
C SER A 30 -5.54 -11.92 -12.64
N SER A 31 -6.02 -11.13 -13.61
CA SER A 31 -6.46 -11.66 -14.91
C SER A 31 -5.31 -12.21 -15.76
N VAL A 32 -4.06 -11.91 -15.40
CA VAL A 32 -2.84 -12.49 -16.01
C VAL A 32 -2.07 -13.35 -15.01
N GLU A 33 -2.79 -13.91 -14.03
CA GLU A 33 -2.30 -14.87 -13.04
C GLU A 33 -1.22 -14.32 -12.09
N ILE A 34 -1.17 -12.99 -11.89
CA ILE A 34 -0.32 -12.35 -10.89
C ILE A 34 -1.14 -12.06 -9.64
N TYR A 35 -0.76 -12.68 -8.53
CA TYR A 35 -1.40 -12.53 -7.22
C TYR A 35 -0.43 -11.95 -6.21
N PHE A 36 -0.96 -11.21 -5.25
CA PHE A 36 -0.19 -10.65 -4.15
C PHE A 36 -0.84 -11.08 -2.84
N ASP A 37 -0.03 -11.59 -1.92
CA ASP A 37 -0.49 -11.89 -0.57
C ASP A 37 -0.90 -10.62 0.16
N ASP A 38 -1.78 -10.74 1.16
CA ASP A 38 -2.34 -9.59 1.87
C ASP A 38 -1.26 -8.72 2.53
N GLU A 39 -0.16 -9.31 3.00
CA GLU A 39 1.00 -8.59 3.53
C GLU A 39 1.68 -7.72 2.47
N ILE A 40 1.88 -8.26 1.27
CA ILE A 40 2.47 -7.53 0.14
C ILE A 40 1.53 -6.42 -0.33
N ARG A 41 0.21 -6.69 -0.37
CA ARG A 41 -0.80 -5.67 -0.70
C ARG A 41 -0.78 -4.52 0.31
N ALA A 42 -0.71 -4.84 1.60
CA ALA A 42 -0.61 -3.83 2.66
C ALA A 42 0.66 -2.99 2.54
N LEU A 43 1.81 -3.61 2.24
CA LEU A 43 3.08 -2.90 2.03
C LEU A 43 3.04 -1.96 0.83
N ILE A 44 2.43 -2.37 -0.29
CA ILE A 44 2.29 -1.51 -1.48
C ILE A 44 1.41 -0.31 -1.16
N VAL A 45 0.27 -0.52 -0.49
CA VAL A 45 -0.61 0.59 -0.07
C VAL A 45 0.14 1.54 0.86
N LEU A 46 0.83 1.02 1.88
CA LEU A 46 1.61 1.84 2.81
C LEU A 46 2.69 2.66 2.11
N ALA A 47 3.45 2.06 1.20
CA ALA A 47 4.51 2.73 0.43
C ALA A 47 3.97 3.74 -0.60
N SER A 48 2.67 3.67 -0.92
CA SER A 48 2.01 4.59 -1.84
C SER A 48 1.36 5.79 -1.15
N LEU A 49 1.28 5.81 0.18
CA LEU A 49 0.69 6.93 0.93
C LEU A 49 1.50 8.22 0.76
N PRO A 50 0.90 9.40 1.00
CA PRO A 50 1.61 10.68 0.99
C PRO A 50 2.57 10.77 2.17
N ASN A 51 3.63 11.57 2.04
CA ASN A 51 4.63 11.74 3.11
C ASN A 51 4.02 12.29 4.41
N SER A 52 2.89 13.01 4.36
CA SER A 52 2.19 13.46 5.57
C SER A 52 1.75 12.29 6.49
N TRP A 53 1.56 11.10 5.92
CA TRP A 53 1.20 9.88 6.64
C TRP A 53 2.40 9.14 7.23
N GLU A 54 3.64 9.57 6.96
CA GLU A 54 4.84 9.02 7.61
C GLU A 54 4.83 9.21 9.13
N LYS A 55 4.04 10.15 9.67
CA LYS A 55 3.87 10.28 11.14
C LYS A 55 3.00 9.17 11.74
N VAL A 56 2.18 8.51 10.92
CA VAL A 56 1.30 7.38 11.29
C VAL A 56 2.00 6.03 10.99
N GLU A 57 2.92 6.03 10.03
CA GLU A 57 3.65 4.85 9.54
C GLU A 57 4.43 4.09 10.62
N PRO A 58 5.22 4.72 11.52
CA PRO A 58 5.93 4.02 12.58
C PRO A 58 4.99 3.21 13.48
N ALA A 59 3.87 3.81 13.90
CA ALA A 59 2.91 3.18 14.80
C ALA A 59 2.27 1.91 14.21
N LEU A 60 2.04 1.89 12.89
CA LEU A 60 1.55 0.70 12.19
C LEU A 60 2.67 -0.30 11.91
N ARG A 61 3.88 0.18 11.60
CA ARG A 61 5.05 -0.66 11.32
C ARG A 61 5.49 -1.49 12.54
N TYR A 62 5.41 -0.92 13.74
CA TYR A 62 5.66 -1.66 15.00
C TYR A 62 4.61 -2.75 15.29
N ARG A 63 3.44 -2.73 14.63
CA ARG A 63 2.42 -3.78 14.78
C ARG A 63 2.70 -5.03 13.94
N PHE A 64 3.47 -4.88 12.86
CA PHE A 64 3.73 -5.97 11.91
C PHE A 64 5.19 -6.46 11.94
N LEU A 65 6.09 -5.76 12.63
CA LEU A 65 7.46 -6.22 12.89
C LEU A 65 7.62 -6.65 14.35
N PRO A 66 8.39 -7.71 14.62
CA PRO A 66 8.76 -8.05 15.98
C PRO A 66 9.53 -6.87 16.61
N PRO A 67 9.31 -6.58 17.91
CA PRO A 67 9.95 -5.46 18.57
C PRO A 67 11.49 -5.59 18.45
N PRO A 68 12.21 -4.46 18.33
CA PRO A 68 13.67 -4.48 18.32
C PRO A 68 14.17 -5.20 19.57
N LYS A 69 15.04 -6.19 19.40
CA LYS A 69 15.75 -6.79 20.53
C LYS A 69 16.69 -5.73 21.08
N LEU A 70 16.45 -5.29 22.32
CA LEU A 70 17.40 -4.51 23.12
C LEU A 70 18.68 -5.31 23.35
#